data_AF-A0A318ZNN7-F1
#
_entry.id   AF-A0A318ZNN7-F1
#
_cell.length_a   1.000
_cell.length_b   1.000
_cell.length_c   1.000
_cell.angle_alpha   90.00
_cell.angle_beta   90.00
_cell.angle_gamma   90.00
#
_symmetry.space_group_name_H-M   'P 1'
#
loop_
_entity.id
_entity.type
_entity.pdbx_description
1 polymer ?
#
loop_
_entity_poly.entity_id
_entity_poly.type
_entity_poly.pdbx_seq_one_letter_code
_entity_poly.pdbx_strand_id
1 'polypeptide(L)'
;MTVPRNSPLRTSTPARSPSLRTLHSPGGKNRAVQAANSLVLTDFDRACIAYLQDSALVVLLGKHWPWSAMSYAYHKIAVKEPMVMSMLLASTASEIRRSQFYDHDHHQPGAVEALADLGGRMHYGRALAGLREALRPEGATSAEQLEAIFITLWLMIDYENRFGSGTAAINVHIRGIESLLFNHVVPLLKPGSEAAAAIADRSGGRTSWREAMVASAGSSPPRPTPAPTPPPRELTRATSQLRHTAVPLFLLWTLYFFTPGALFCGPGAARLDADLFRFFIQDEAEHAGLSLAELYRIGRQSPRRFWGEAYPTAAQLDDIENLPALTLYHRSHVMQFKITELWRQGQRTSEPSYRRLVDELTTILDENNTLLTTAQTAPTGDRSNTNTHLPHRRILETIFWATITFYGTIVYFHLCFKDTIPQSQFPYHHQPSDLPSLTDAVDQVLALSLNLHRSRPHLMVRIVWPLFIAGIATPDRIYQDWVSMRLQELGRYGLNYRRVSQRFDEIVIQGCDPFGLGLGLGMGMGNVAAVEGEEGEDGGWEGAGMEMEVQIG
;
A
#
# COMPACT_ATOMS: atom_id res chain seq x y z
N MET A 1 24.34 -55.17 -34.35
CA MET A 1 23.94 -54.39 -35.55
C MET A 1 22.43 -54.30 -35.57
N THR A 2 21.87 -53.14 -35.19
CA THR A 2 20.64 -52.50 -35.74
C THR A 2 20.26 -51.34 -34.81
N VAL A 3 20.29 -50.13 -35.36
CA VAL A 3 19.88 -48.86 -34.75
C VAL A 3 18.36 -48.70 -34.84
N PRO A 4 17.68 -48.15 -33.82
CA PRO A 4 16.43 -47.42 -34.02
C PRO A 4 16.62 -45.94 -33.60
N ARG A 5 16.75 -45.05 -34.58
CA ARG A 5 15.75 -44.05 -35.03
C ARG A 5 15.34 -43.01 -33.98
N ASN A 6 15.96 -41.83 -34.15
CA ASN A 6 15.55 -40.54 -33.60
C ASN A 6 14.04 -40.30 -33.72
N SER A 7 13.41 -39.96 -32.60
CA SER A 7 12.09 -39.31 -32.55
C SER A 7 12.30 -37.84 -32.15
N PRO A 8 11.55 -36.89 -32.74
CA PRO A 8 11.89 -35.47 -32.69
C PRO A 8 11.61 -34.86 -31.31
N LEU A 9 12.47 -33.91 -30.91
CA LEU A 9 12.21 -33.00 -29.80
C LEU A 9 10.81 -32.40 -29.95
N ARG A 10 9.90 -32.77 -29.04
CA ARG A 10 8.64 -32.06 -28.83
C ARG A 10 8.98 -30.74 -28.15
N THR A 11 8.99 -29.67 -28.93
CA THR A 11 8.94 -28.29 -28.43
C THR A 11 7.74 -28.18 -27.49
N SER A 12 8.01 -27.96 -26.21
CA SER A 12 7.03 -27.64 -25.19
C SER A 12 6.35 -26.32 -25.55
N THR A 13 5.09 -26.38 -25.98
CA THR A 13 4.22 -25.21 -26.08
C THR A 13 4.11 -24.53 -24.71
N PRO A 14 4.37 -23.21 -24.60
CA PRO A 14 4.20 -22.50 -23.35
C PRO A 14 2.72 -22.52 -22.93
N ALA A 15 2.49 -22.60 -21.61
CA ALA A 15 1.18 -22.55 -21.01
C ALA A 15 0.43 -21.30 -21.49
N ARG A 16 -0.77 -21.52 -22.00
CA ARG A 16 -1.63 -20.52 -22.63
C ARG A 16 -2.06 -19.48 -21.58
N SER A 17 -1.39 -18.34 -21.55
CA SER A 17 -1.89 -17.10 -20.95
C SER A 17 -3.29 -16.81 -21.49
N PRO A 18 -4.22 -16.24 -20.70
CA PRO A 18 -5.49 -15.79 -21.24
C PRO A 18 -5.18 -14.80 -22.34
N SER A 19 -5.46 -15.18 -23.58
CA SER A 19 -5.21 -14.38 -24.76
C SER A 19 -6.08 -13.13 -24.66
N LEU A 20 -5.51 -12.04 -24.15
CA LEU A 20 -5.99 -10.67 -24.34
C LEU A 20 -6.02 -10.45 -25.85
N ARG A 21 -7.17 -10.74 -26.46
CA ARG A 21 -7.42 -10.38 -27.86
C ARG A 21 -7.12 -8.90 -27.99
N THR A 22 -6.32 -8.57 -29.00
CA THR A 22 -5.99 -7.22 -29.44
C THR A 22 -7.27 -6.39 -29.53
N LEU A 23 -7.57 -5.64 -28.48
CA LEU A 23 -8.66 -4.67 -28.45
C LEU A 23 -8.17 -3.44 -29.21
N HIS A 24 -8.11 -3.56 -30.54
CA HIS A 24 -7.97 -2.39 -31.39
C HIS A 24 -9.21 -1.52 -31.21
N SER A 25 -9.02 -0.23 -30.96
CA SER A 25 -10.02 0.77 -31.32
C SER A 25 -9.78 1.15 -32.78
N PRO A 26 -10.63 0.69 -33.73
CA PRO A 26 -10.96 1.58 -34.83
C PRO A 26 -12.40 1.37 -35.34
N GLY A 27 -13.21 2.43 -35.31
CA GLY A 27 -14.24 2.69 -36.33
C GLY A 27 -15.60 1.96 -36.24
N GLY A 28 -15.84 1.06 -35.28
CA GLY A 28 -17.18 0.51 -35.04
C GLY A 28 -18.08 1.53 -34.34
N LYS A 29 -19.36 1.65 -34.72
CA LYS A 29 -20.35 2.52 -34.04
C LYS A 29 -20.28 2.30 -32.53
N ASN A 30 -19.63 3.21 -31.80
CA ASN A 30 -19.44 3.14 -30.34
C ASN A 30 -20.81 2.98 -29.68
N ARG A 31 -21.14 1.77 -29.24
CA ARG A 31 -22.43 1.50 -28.59
C ARG A 31 -22.27 1.88 -27.12
N ALA A 32 -22.39 3.18 -26.89
CA ALA A 32 -22.42 3.77 -25.56
C ALA A 32 -23.64 3.24 -24.78
N VAL A 33 -23.42 2.74 -23.57
CA VAL A 33 -24.49 2.25 -22.69
C VAL A 33 -24.50 3.08 -21.41
N GLN A 34 -25.66 3.57 -21.00
CA GLN A 34 -25.80 4.26 -19.72
C GLN A 34 -25.80 3.24 -18.58
N ALA A 35 -24.86 3.39 -17.65
CA ALA A 35 -24.77 2.62 -16.42
C ALA A 35 -25.73 3.15 -15.35
N ALA A 36 -25.99 2.31 -14.33
CA ALA A 36 -26.88 2.64 -13.22
C ALA A 36 -26.44 3.88 -12.42
N ASN A 37 -25.14 4.17 -12.39
CA ASN A 37 -24.56 5.37 -11.78
C ASN A 37 -24.51 6.57 -12.74
N SER A 38 -25.33 6.58 -13.79
CA SER A 38 -25.41 7.64 -14.80
C SER A 38 -24.14 7.87 -15.65
N LEU A 39 -23.10 7.03 -15.51
CA LEU A 39 -21.96 7.07 -16.42
C LEU A 39 -22.37 6.50 -17.78
N VAL A 40 -21.93 7.15 -18.86
CA VAL A 40 -22.01 6.58 -20.20
C VAL A 40 -20.75 5.76 -20.44
N LEU A 41 -20.91 4.45 -20.62
CA LEU A 41 -19.83 3.48 -20.78
C LEU A 41 -19.59 3.15 -22.26
N THR A 42 -18.34 3.30 -22.67
CA THR A 42 -17.84 2.86 -23.97
C THR A 42 -17.64 1.34 -24.02
N ASP A 43 -17.34 0.81 -25.20
CA ASP A 43 -17.01 -0.61 -25.37
C ASP A 43 -15.74 -1.00 -24.60
N PHE A 44 -14.76 -0.09 -24.55
CA PHE A 44 -13.53 -0.28 -23.79
C PHE A 44 -13.79 -0.24 -22.28
N ASP A 45 -14.68 0.62 -21.79
CA ASP A 45 -15.05 0.65 -20.36
C ASP A 45 -15.66 -0.68 -19.92
N ARG A 46 -16.46 -1.32 -20.78
CA ARG A 46 -17.01 -2.65 -20.49
C ARG A 46 -15.93 -3.73 -20.46
N ALA A 47 -14.92 -3.64 -21.32
CA ALA A 47 -13.76 -4.53 -21.25
C ALA A 47 -12.95 -4.32 -19.96
N CYS A 48 -12.80 -3.07 -19.51
CA CYS A 48 -12.17 -2.72 -18.24
C CYS A 48 -12.91 -3.32 -17.04
N ILE A 49 -14.25 -3.22 -17.03
CA ILE A 49 -15.10 -3.85 -16.01
C ILE A 49 -14.96 -5.37 -16.03
N ALA A 50 -14.95 -5.99 -17.21
CA ALA A 50 -14.77 -7.44 -17.34
C ALA A 50 -13.40 -7.90 -16.84
N TYR A 51 -12.36 -7.08 -17.05
CA TYR A 51 -11.00 -7.34 -16.58
C TYR A 51 -10.83 -7.14 -15.06
N LEU A 52 -11.71 -6.39 -14.40
CA LEU A 52 -11.58 -6.03 -12.98
C LEU A 52 -11.34 -7.24 -12.06
N GLN A 53 -12.04 -8.35 -12.29
CA GLN A 53 -11.91 -9.57 -11.49
C GLN A 53 -10.49 -10.16 -11.50
N ASP A 54 -9.74 -9.94 -12.58
CA ASP A 54 -8.39 -10.47 -12.82
C ASP A 54 -7.30 -9.42 -12.58
N SER A 55 -7.68 -8.19 -12.23
CA SER A 55 -6.76 -7.07 -12.05
C SER A 55 -5.88 -7.21 -10.80
N ALA A 56 -4.72 -6.54 -10.81
CA ALA A 56 -3.83 -6.49 -9.66
C ALA A 56 -4.52 -5.95 -8.38
N LEU A 57 -5.53 -5.09 -8.53
CA LEU A 57 -6.34 -4.57 -7.41
C LEU A 57 -7.00 -5.68 -6.59
N VAL A 58 -7.57 -6.70 -7.26
CA VAL A 58 -8.22 -7.84 -6.59
C VAL A 58 -7.16 -8.68 -5.88
N VAL A 59 -6.04 -8.93 -6.56
CA VAL A 59 -4.92 -9.72 -6.02
C VAL A 59 -4.33 -9.07 -4.77
N LEU A 60 -4.07 -7.77 -4.81
CA LEU A 60 -3.47 -7.00 -3.70
C LEU A 60 -4.32 -7.07 -2.42
N LEU A 61 -5.64 -6.91 -2.54
CA LEU A 61 -6.57 -6.95 -1.40
C LEU A 61 -6.84 -8.38 -0.89
N GLY A 62 -6.43 -9.39 -1.65
CA GLY A 62 -6.14 -10.74 -1.17
C GLY A 62 -7.30 -11.70 -1.00
N LYS A 63 -8.56 -11.24 -0.97
CA LYS A 63 -9.71 -12.14 -1.11
C LYS A 63 -10.10 -12.20 -2.58
N HIS A 64 -10.36 -13.39 -3.08
CA HIS A 64 -10.68 -13.62 -4.48
C HIS A 64 -12.12 -13.18 -4.81
N TRP A 65 -12.35 -12.91 -6.10
CA TRP A 65 -13.70 -12.71 -6.64
C TRP A 65 -14.57 -13.97 -6.40
N PRO A 66 -15.89 -13.86 -6.15
CA PRO A 66 -16.72 -12.65 -6.15
C PRO A 66 -16.87 -11.99 -4.77
N TRP A 67 -16.13 -12.43 -3.75
CA TRP A 67 -16.32 -11.97 -2.37
C TRP A 67 -15.24 -11.00 -1.88
N SER A 68 -14.42 -10.52 -2.80
CA SER A 68 -13.34 -9.55 -2.53
C SER A 68 -13.89 -8.18 -2.14
N ALA A 69 -13.05 -7.37 -1.48
CA ALA A 69 -13.37 -5.97 -1.21
C ALA A 69 -13.60 -5.17 -2.49
N MET A 70 -12.90 -5.51 -3.57
CA MET A 70 -13.08 -4.85 -4.86
C MET A 70 -14.36 -5.28 -5.57
N SER A 71 -14.76 -6.54 -5.43
CA SER A 71 -16.08 -7.01 -5.87
C SER A 71 -17.21 -6.31 -5.12
N TYR A 72 -17.04 -6.10 -3.81
CA TYR A 72 -17.97 -5.32 -3.02
C TYR A 72 -18.05 -3.87 -3.52
N ALA A 73 -16.89 -3.20 -3.64
CA ALA A 73 -16.80 -1.83 -4.13
C ALA A 73 -17.48 -1.68 -5.50
N TYR A 74 -17.29 -2.64 -6.41
CA TYR A 74 -17.97 -2.67 -7.70
C TYR A 74 -19.49 -2.86 -7.56
N HIS A 75 -19.95 -3.98 -6.99
CA HIS A 75 -21.36 -4.36 -7.03
C HIS A 75 -22.27 -3.56 -6.09
N LYS A 76 -21.73 -2.99 -5.01
CA LYS A 76 -22.53 -2.32 -3.97
C LYS A 76 -22.39 -0.81 -4.00
N ILE A 77 -21.22 -0.30 -4.35
CA ILE A 77 -20.91 1.13 -4.26
C ILE A 77 -20.84 1.75 -5.66
N ALA A 78 -19.99 1.24 -6.54
CA ALA A 78 -19.72 1.81 -7.87
C ALA A 78 -20.96 1.86 -8.78
N VAL A 79 -21.90 0.92 -8.62
CA VAL A 79 -23.18 0.94 -9.36
C VAL A 79 -24.10 2.12 -8.98
N LYS A 80 -23.87 2.75 -7.82
CA LYS A 80 -24.58 3.96 -7.37
C LYS A 80 -23.71 5.21 -7.50
N GLU A 81 -22.42 5.06 -7.22
CA GLU A 81 -21.48 6.16 -7.02
C GLU A 81 -20.54 6.32 -8.24
N PRO A 82 -20.72 7.38 -9.06
CA PRO A 82 -19.99 7.55 -10.32
C PRO A 82 -18.48 7.73 -10.11
N MET A 83 -18.07 8.34 -8.99
CA MET A 83 -16.64 8.55 -8.65
C MET A 83 -15.91 7.23 -8.40
N VAL A 84 -16.55 6.28 -7.71
CA VAL A 84 -15.97 4.97 -7.42
C VAL A 84 -15.81 4.17 -8.72
N MET A 85 -16.86 4.13 -9.56
CA MET A 85 -16.76 3.46 -10.86
C MET A 85 -15.68 4.10 -11.75
N SER A 86 -15.57 5.43 -11.73
CA SER A 86 -14.53 6.12 -12.49
C SER A 86 -13.13 5.72 -12.02
N MET A 87 -12.90 5.53 -10.71
CA MET A 87 -11.61 5.00 -10.23
C MET A 87 -11.36 3.54 -10.60
N LEU A 88 -12.38 2.67 -10.58
CA LEU A 88 -12.24 1.29 -11.04
C LEU A 88 -11.84 1.24 -12.52
N LEU A 89 -12.48 2.07 -13.35
CA LEU A 89 -12.16 2.22 -14.77
C LEU A 89 -10.76 2.81 -14.98
N ALA A 90 -10.38 3.84 -14.23
CA ALA A 90 -9.04 4.43 -14.32
C ALA A 90 -7.96 3.36 -14.10
N SER A 91 -8.05 2.64 -12.98
CA SER A 91 -7.10 1.61 -12.60
C SER A 91 -7.02 0.46 -13.61
N THR A 92 -8.15 -0.08 -14.05
CA THR A 92 -8.18 -1.21 -14.99
C THR A 92 -7.77 -0.80 -16.40
N ALA A 93 -8.17 0.39 -16.86
CA ALA A 93 -7.77 0.93 -18.15
C ALA A 93 -6.26 1.17 -18.26
N SER A 94 -5.65 1.72 -17.21
CA SER A 94 -4.20 1.95 -17.14
C SER A 94 -3.43 0.62 -17.05
N GLU A 95 -3.94 -0.36 -16.31
CA GLU A 95 -3.32 -1.69 -16.21
C GLU A 95 -3.37 -2.46 -17.54
N ILE A 96 -4.53 -2.52 -18.21
CA ILE A 96 -4.68 -3.18 -19.52
C ILE A 96 -3.68 -2.60 -20.53
N ARG A 97 -3.62 -1.27 -20.64
CA ARG A 97 -2.74 -0.61 -21.61
C ARG A 97 -1.27 -0.78 -21.29
N ARG A 98 -0.92 -0.81 -20.00
CA ARG A 98 0.45 -1.08 -19.58
C ARG A 98 0.85 -2.53 -19.84
N SER A 99 -0.04 -3.49 -19.61
CA SER A 99 0.20 -4.88 -20.00
C SER A 99 0.41 -5.02 -21.50
N GLN A 100 -0.42 -4.36 -22.32
CA GLN A 100 -0.27 -4.37 -23.78
C GLN A 100 1.07 -3.75 -24.22
N PHE A 101 1.48 -2.64 -23.61
CA PHE A 101 2.78 -2.03 -23.87
C PHE A 101 3.93 -2.97 -23.48
N TYR A 102 3.83 -3.62 -22.31
CA TYR A 102 4.83 -4.58 -21.87
C TYR A 102 4.95 -5.79 -22.83
N ASP A 103 3.83 -6.28 -23.36
CA ASP A 103 3.80 -7.42 -24.28
C ASP A 103 4.22 -7.05 -25.73
N HIS A 104 4.13 -5.77 -26.12
CA HIS A 104 4.42 -5.29 -27.48
C HIS A 104 5.74 -4.54 -27.61
N ASP A 105 6.33 -4.04 -26.53
CA ASP A 105 7.45 -3.10 -26.58
C ASP A 105 8.65 -3.52 -25.71
N HIS A 106 9.62 -4.17 -26.35
CA HIS A 106 11.02 -4.19 -25.91
C HIS A 106 11.88 -3.14 -26.66
N HIS A 107 11.31 -2.31 -27.55
CA HIS A 107 12.12 -1.58 -28.54
C HIS A 107 11.86 -0.07 -28.78
N GLN A 108 10.87 0.63 -28.19
CA GLN A 108 10.81 2.10 -28.27
C GLN A 108 10.23 2.83 -27.02
N PRO A 109 11.02 3.65 -26.30
CA PRO A 109 10.53 4.36 -25.11
C PRO A 109 10.17 5.84 -25.38
N GLY A 110 9.04 6.31 -24.84
CA GLY A 110 8.85 7.74 -24.54
C GLY A 110 7.50 8.36 -24.94
N ALA A 111 7.24 8.54 -26.24
CA ALA A 111 6.08 9.32 -26.70
C ALA A 111 4.76 8.52 -26.74
N VAL A 112 4.83 7.21 -26.98
CA VAL A 112 3.66 6.32 -27.09
C VAL A 112 3.03 6.03 -25.71
N GLU A 113 3.85 6.01 -24.65
CA GLU A 113 3.40 5.70 -23.28
C GLU A 113 2.45 6.77 -22.70
N ALA A 114 2.71 8.06 -23.00
CA ALA A 114 1.85 9.16 -22.56
C ALA A 114 0.49 9.21 -23.29
N LEU A 115 0.47 8.84 -24.58
CA LEU A 115 -0.76 8.76 -25.37
C LEU A 115 -1.60 7.52 -24.99
N ALA A 116 -0.93 6.41 -24.67
CA ALA A 116 -1.59 5.18 -24.27
C ALA A 116 -2.43 5.39 -23.00
N ASP A 117 -1.91 6.05 -21.96
CA ASP A 117 -2.62 6.16 -20.67
C ASP A 117 -3.75 7.22 -20.62
N LEU A 118 -4.03 7.92 -21.73
CA LEU A 118 -4.96 9.05 -21.76
C LEU A 118 -6.36 8.69 -21.20
N GLY A 119 -6.89 7.50 -21.53
CA GLY A 119 -8.19 7.09 -21.03
C GLY A 119 -8.21 6.85 -19.51
N GLY A 120 -7.12 6.37 -18.92
CA GLY A 120 -7.03 6.08 -17.48
C GLY A 120 -7.04 7.39 -16.70
N ARG A 121 -6.24 8.35 -17.18
CA ARG A 121 -6.20 9.73 -16.67
C ARG A 121 -7.52 10.46 -16.82
N MET A 122 -8.26 10.25 -17.92
CA MET A 122 -9.60 10.81 -18.10
C MET A 122 -10.57 10.31 -17.01
N HIS A 123 -10.61 9.00 -16.76
CA HIS A 123 -11.45 8.44 -15.70
C HIS A 123 -11.01 8.90 -14.31
N TYR A 124 -9.70 8.98 -14.07
CA TYR A 124 -9.16 9.53 -12.83
C TYR A 124 -9.60 10.99 -12.62
N GLY A 125 -9.50 11.85 -13.65
CA GLY A 125 -9.96 13.23 -13.59
C GLY A 125 -11.47 13.34 -13.33
N ARG A 126 -12.27 12.45 -13.91
CA ARG A 126 -13.71 12.36 -13.64
C ARG A 126 -13.99 11.96 -12.20
N ALA A 127 -13.24 11.01 -11.65
CA ALA A 127 -13.35 10.62 -10.25
C ALA A 127 -12.99 11.77 -9.31
N LEU A 128 -11.92 12.52 -9.61
CA LEU A 128 -11.51 13.69 -8.83
C LEU A 128 -12.56 14.79 -8.83
N ALA A 129 -13.18 15.05 -10.00
CA ALA A 129 -14.31 15.98 -10.08
C ALA A 129 -15.48 15.51 -9.21
N GLY A 130 -15.87 14.24 -9.30
CA GLY A 130 -16.95 13.67 -8.48
C GLY A 130 -16.65 13.70 -6.98
N LEU A 131 -15.41 13.42 -6.58
CA LEU A 131 -14.96 13.51 -5.20
C LEU A 131 -15.05 14.95 -4.67
N ARG A 132 -14.63 15.94 -5.47
CA ARG A 132 -14.73 17.36 -5.10
C ARG A 132 -16.19 17.78 -4.86
N GLU A 133 -17.11 17.32 -5.71
CA GLU A 133 -18.54 17.59 -5.53
C GLU A 133 -19.09 16.91 -4.26
N ALA A 134 -18.70 15.64 -4.01
CA ALA A 134 -19.12 14.89 -2.82
C ALA A 134 -18.59 15.48 -1.50
N LEU A 135 -17.50 16.25 -1.55
CA LEU A 135 -16.89 16.93 -0.40
C LEU A 135 -17.44 18.34 -0.16
N ARG A 136 -18.37 18.84 -0.98
CA ARG A 136 -18.98 20.15 -0.74
C ARG A 136 -19.79 20.14 0.56
N PRO A 137 -19.80 21.26 1.32
CA PRO A 137 -20.53 21.37 2.58
C PRO A 137 -22.04 21.54 2.35
N GLU A 138 -22.68 20.53 1.77
CA GLU A 138 -24.11 20.47 1.53
C GLU A 138 -24.74 19.40 2.45
N GLY A 139 -25.02 19.80 3.70
CA GLY A 139 -25.71 18.96 4.68
C GLY A 139 -24.84 17.88 5.34
N ALA A 140 -25.48 17.00 6.10
CA ALA A 140 -24.81 15.89 6.79
C ALA A 140 -24.52 14.75 5.81
N THR A 141 -23.24 14.40 5.64
CA THR A 141 -22.82 13.28 4.78
C THR A 141 -23.32 11.94 5.37
N SER A 142 -24.03 11.16 4.56
CA SER A 142 -24.50 9.83 4.98
C SER A 142 -23.35 8.83 5.13
N ALA A 143 -23.55 7.74 5.88
CA ALA A 143 -22.55 6.69 6.01
C ALA A 143 -22.20 6.03 4.66
N GLU A 144 -23.18 5.86 3.76
CA GLU A 144 -22.96 5.34 2.41
C GLU A 144 -22.10 6.29 1.56
N GLN A 145 -22.36 7.60 1.64
CA GLN A 145 -21.58 8.62 0.94
C GLN A 145 -20.14 8.68 1.49
N LEU A 146 -19.97 8.61 2.81
CA LEU A 146 -18.65 8.55 3.46
C LEU A 146 -17.88 7.31 3.05
N GLU A 147 -18.54 6.15 2.99
CA GLU A 147 -17.93 4.92 2.48
C GLU A 147 -17.45 5.08 1.03
N ALA A 148 -18.27 5.65 0.16
CA ALA A 148 -17.91 5.90 -1.23
C ALA A 148 -16.73 6.88 -1.38
N ILE A 149 -16.73 7.97 -0.61
CA ILE A 149 -15.62 8.94 -0.55
C ILE A 149 -14.33 8.23 -0.12
N PHE A 150 -14.40 7.42 0.93
CA PHE A 150 -13.23 6.72 1.47
C PHE A 150 -12.66 5.68 0.51
N ILE A 151 -13.52 4.87 -0.13
CA ILE A 151 -13.12 3.92 -1.17
C ILE A 151 -12.48 4.66 -2.35
N THR A 152 -13.04 5.79 -2.76
CA THR A 152 -12.49 6.61 -3.87
C THR A 152 -11.08 7.09 -3.55
N LEU A 153 -10.86 7.63 -2.34
CA LEU A 153 -9.55 8.09 -1.90
C LEU A 153 -8.52 6.96 -1.83
N TRP A 154 -8.91 5.81 -1.28
CA TRP A 154 -8.03 4.64 -1.26
C TRP A 154 -7.64 4.20 -2.68
N LEU A 155 -8.59 4.15 -3.60
CA LEU A 155 -8.32 3.84 -5.01
C LEU A 155 -7.41 4.88 -5.67
N MET A 156 -7.52 6.15 -5.31
CA MET A 156 -6.61 7.20 -5.80
C MET A 156 -5.19 6.99 -5.28
N ILE A 157 -5.01 6.60 -4.02
CA ILE A 157 -3.70 6.24 -3.48
C ILE A 157 -3.11 5.05 -4.21
N ASP A 158 -3.88 3.97 -4.42
CA ASP A 158 -3.40 2.83 -5.20
C ASP A 158 -3.06 3.23 -6.65
N TYR A 159 -3.90 4.04 -7.28
CA TYR A 159 -3.67 4.50 -8.65
C TYR A 159 -2.37 5.30 -8.73
N GLU A 160 -2.15 6.27 -7.85
CA GLU A 160 -0.91 7.04 -7.81
C GLU A 160 0.30 6.16 -7.44
N ASN A 161 0.11 5.17 -6.57
CA ASN A 161 1.15 4.20 -6.24
C ASN A 161 1.58 3.37 -7.43
N ARG A 162 0.68 3.00 -8.34
CA ARG A 162 1.01 2.15 -9.49
C ARG A 162 1.37 2.96 -10.73
N PHE A 163 0.65 4.04 -11.01
CA PHE A 163 0.71 4.77 -12.28
C PHE A 163 1.18 6.21 -12.15
N GLY A 164 1.18 6.76 -10.92
CA GLY A 164 1.47 8.16 -10.64
C GLY A 164 2.88 8.60 -10.99
N SER A 165 3.12 9.91 -10.96
CA SER A 165 4.41 10.51 -11.32
C SER A 165 5.40 10.65 -10.16
N GLY A 166 4.94 10.48 -8.91
CA GLY A 166 5.79 10.56 -7.72
C GLY A 166 5.00 10.69 -6.42
N THR A 167 5.70 10.90 -5.31
CA THR A 167 5.14 10.94 -3.95
C THR A 167 4.28 12.17 -3.66
N ALA A 168 4.45 13.26 -4.41
CA ALA A 168 3.67 14.49 -4.21
C ALA A 168 2.16 14.27 -4.41
N ALA A 169 1.76 13.50 -5.43
CA ALA A 169 0.34 13.22 -5.69
C ALA A 169 -0.26 12.29 -4.63
N ILE A 170 0.49 11.26 -4.21
CA ILE A 170 0.12 10.39 -3.09
C ILE A 170 -0.09 11.23 -1.83
N ASN A 171 0.84 12.13 -1.51
CA ASN A 171 0.77 13.02 -0.34
C ASN A 171 -0.47 13.92 -0.32
N VAL A 172 -0.95 14.38 -1.47
CA VAL A 172 -2.19 15.17 -1.55
C VAL A 172 -3.39 14.33 -1.13
N HIS A 173 -3.50 13.09 -1.62
CA HIS A 173 -4.58 12.18 -1.24
C HIS A 173 -4.49 11.72 0.21
N ILE A 174 -3.27 11.52 0.73
CA ILE A 174 -3.04 11.24 2.16
C ILE A 174 -3.61 12.36 3.01
N ARG A 175 -3.28 13.63 2.73
CA ARG A 175 -3.83 14.77 3.48
C ARG A 175 -5.36 14.83 3.41
N GLY A 176 -5.92 14.48 2.26
CA GLY A 176 -7.37 14.34 2.09
C GLY A 176 -7.94 13.25 3.01
N ILE A 177 -7.31 12.07 3.03
CA ILE A 177 -7.67 10.97 3.93
C ILE A 177 -7.53 11.39 5.39
N GLU A 178 -6.41 11.98 5.81
CA GLU A 178 -6.21 12.43 7.19
C GLU A 178 -7.29 13.41 7.64
N SER A 179 -7.56 14.44 6.82
CA SER A 179 -8.61 15.42 7.10
C SER A 179 -9.98 14.76 7.26
N LEU A 180 -10.34 13.84 6.37
CA LEU A 180 -11.61 13.10 6.47
C LEU A 180 -11.61 12.11 7.64
N LEU A 181 -10.48 11.47 7.90
CA LEU A 181 -10.33 10.48 8.96
C LEU A 181 -10.55 11.12 10.32
N PHE A 182 -9.85 12.21 10.63
CA PHE A 182 -9.95 12.83 11.95
C PHE A 182 -11.28 13.53 12.17
N ASN A 183 -11.87 14.14 11.13
CA ASN A 183 -13.09 14.92 11.28
C ASN A 183 -14.37 14.09 11.17
N HIS A 184 -14.36 13.00 10.38
CA HIS A 184 -15.59 12.30 10.01
C HIS A 184 -15.54 10.78 10.21
N VAL A 185 -14.41 10.11 10.01
CA VAL A 185 -14.37 8.63 10.05
C VAL A 185 -14.02 8.11 11.45
N VAL A 186 -12.89 8.52 12.02
CA VAL A 186 -12.43 8.06 13.34
C VAL A 186 -13.45 8.35 14.43
N PRO A 187 -14.05 9.56 14.54
CA PRO A 187 -15.09 9.81 15.54
C PRO A 187 -16.29 8.86 15.40
N LEU A 188 -16.67 8.51 14.17
CA LEU A 188 -17.78 7.60 13.89
C LEU A 188 -17.41 6.13 14.14
N LEU A 189 -16.15 5.73 13.97
CA LEU A 189 -15.71 4.35 14.23
C LEU A 189 -15.52 4.02 15.73
N LYS A 190 -15.60 5.01 16.63
CA LYS A 190 -15.52 4.79 18.07
C LYS A 190 -16.76 4.05 18.59
N PRO A 191 -16.62 3.10 19.53
CA PRO A 191 -17.75 2.55 20.26
C PRO A 191 -18.57 3.70 20.86
N GLY A 192 -19.88 3.73 20.61
CA GLY A 192 -20.76 4.62 21.36
C GLY A 192 -20.58 4.33 22.85
N SER A 193 -20.49 5.38 23.68
CA SER A 193 -20.45 5.27 25.13
C SER A 193 -21.79 4.74 25.66
N GLU A 194 -22.05 3.45 25.48
CA GLU A 194 -23.11 2.70 26.16
C GLU A 194 -22.53 1.51 26.95
N ALA A 195 -21.27 1.11 26.73
CA ALA A 195 -20.61 0.03 27.48
C ALA A 195 -19.90 0.46 28.76
N ALA A 196 -19.65 1.77 28.98
CA ALA A 196 -19.06 2.27 30.23
C ALA A 196 -20.11 2.54 31.32
N ALA A 197 -21.40 2.67 30.96
CA ALA A 197 -22.48 2.94 31.91
C ALA A 197 -22.96 1.70 32.68
N ALA A 198 -22.59 0.48 32.24
CA ALA A 198 -22.96 -0.77 32.92
C ALA A 198 -21.92 -1.26 33.94
N ILE A 199 -20.75 -0.61 34.04
CA ILE A 199 -19.68 -0.97 34.99
C ILE A 199 -19.43 0.14 36.02
N ALA A 200 -19.99 1.34 35.82
CA ALA A 200 -19.85 2.49 36.72
C ALA A 200 -20.98 2.65 37.76
N ASP A 201 -21.64 1.56 38.19
CA ASP A 201 -22.49 1.56 39.40
C ASP A 201 -21.76 1.05 40.65
N ARG A 202 -20.43 0.97 40.62
CA ARG A 202 -19.62 0.92 41.85
C ARG A 202 -18.39 1.81 41.70
N SER A 203 -18.24 2.67 42.70
CA SER A 203 -17.15 3.64 42.93
C SER A 203 -17.20 4.92 42.10
N GLY A 204 -17.67 5.97 42.77
CA GLY A 204 -17.77 7.32 42.24
C GLY A 204 -16.46 8.08 42.20
N GLY A 205 -16.52 9.23 41.51
CA GLY A 205 -15.59 10.34 41.63
C GLY A 205 -14.69 10.54 40.41
N ARG A 206 -15.12 11.34 39.43
CA ARG A 206 -14.22 12.03 38.50
C ARG A 206 -14.56 13.51 38.41
N THR A 207 -13.59 14.31 38.86
CA THR A 207 -13.47 15.75 38.64
C THR A 207 -13.07 16.07 37.19
N SER A 208 -13.48 17.26 36.77
CA SER A 208 -13.54 17.78 35.41
C SER A 208 -12.21 18.40 34.95
N TRP A 209 -11.72 18.04 33.76
CA TRP A 209 -10.51 18.57 33.11
C TRP A 209 -10.69 19.99 32.52
N ARG A 210 -11.05 20.99 33.32
CA ARG A 210 -11.25 22.37 32.82
C ARG A 210 -10.29 23.44 33.36
N GLU A 211 -9.22 23.06 34.03
CA GLU A 211 -8.25 24.04 34.57
C GLU A 211 -6.83 23.70 34.16
N ALA A 212 -6.52 23.89 32.87
CA ALA A 212 -5.15 24.07 32.41
C ALA A 212 -5.17 24.78 31.06
N MET A 213 -5.54 26.07 31.07
CA MET A 213 -5.03 27.11 30.17
C MET A 213 -5.73 28.45 30.45
N VAL A 214 -5.19 29.21 31.41
CA VAL A 214 -5.39 30.66 31.50
C VAL A 214 -4.04 31.29 31.82
N ALA A 215 -3.46 31.99 30.84
CA ALA A 215 -2.64 33.19 31.05
C ALA A 215 -2.25 33.81 29.70
N SER A 216 -3.02 34.80 29.23
CA SER A 216 -2.51 36.08 28.73
C SER A 216 -3.70 36.93 28.24
N ALA A 217 -3.79 38.15 28.76
CA ALA A 217 -4.87 39.10 28.51
C ALA A 217 -4.58 39.96 27.28
N GLY A 218 -5.64 40.29 26.52
CA GLY A 218 -5.59 41.36 25.50
C GLY A 218 -6.76 41.34 24.50
N SER A 219 -7.77 42.17 24.77
CA SER A 219 -8.75 42.82 23.84
C SER A 219 -9.51 42.02 22.75
N SER A 220 -10.85 42.18 22.77
CA SER A 220 -11.91 41.60 21.91
C SER A 220 -11.82 41.85 20.39
N PRO A 221 -12.52 41.03 19.56
CA PRO A 221 -13.83 41.43 18.98
C PRO A 221 -14.88 40.28 18.94
N PRO A 222 -16.17 40.52 18.57
CA PRO A 222 -17.26 39.55 18.83
C PRO A 222 -17.23 38.33 17.90
N ARG A 223 -17.60 37.19 18.49
CA ARG A 223 -17.59 35.85 17.91
C ARG A 223 -18.85 35.59 17.06
N PRO A 224 -18.75 34.98 15.86
CA PRO A 224 -19.90 34.50 15.11
C PRO A 224 -20.54 33.29 15.82
N THR A 225 -21.87 33.26 15.82
CA THR A 225 -22.71 32.19 16.38
C THR A 225 -22.35 30.82 15.76
N PRO A 226 -22.04 29.79 16.55
CA PRO A 226 -21.80 28.45 16.02
C PRO A 226 -23.13 27.82 15.58
N ALA A 227 -23.10 27.16 14.41
CA ALA A 227 -24.20 26.34 13.92
C ALA A 227 -24.58 25.24 14.93
N PRO A 228 -25.86 24.85 15.02
CA PRO A 228 -26.32 23.88 16.01
C PRO A 228 -25.65 22.51 15.79
N THR A 229 -24.93 22.04 16.82
CA THR A 229 -24.45 20.65 16.91
C THR A 229 -25.63 19.68 16.89
N PRO A 230 -25.59 18.60 16.08
CA PRO A 230 -26.67 17.63 16.01
C PRO A 230 -26.86 16.90 17.35
N PRO A 231 -28.09 16.49 17.68
CA PRO A 231 -28.41 15.86 18.95
C PRO A 231 -27.66 14.52 19.14
N PRO A 232 -27.35 14.11 20.39
CA PRO A 232 -26.54 12.93 20.69
C PRO A 232 -27.02 11.63 20.04
N ARG A 233 -28.34 11.47 19.83
CA ARG A 233 -28.95 10.26 19.26
C ARG A 233 -28.65 10.04 17.77
N GLU A 234 -28.42 11.09 16.99
CA GLU A 234 -28.06 10.98 15.57
C GLU A 234 -26.59 10.56 15.40
N LEU A 235 -25.72 11.08 16.27
CA LEU A 235 -24.31 10.71 16.30
C LEU A 235 -24.13 9.22 16.66
N THR A 236 -24.87 8.70 17.65
CA THR A 236 -24.80 7.26 18.04
C THR A 236 -25.31 6.31 16.96
N ARG A 237 -26.26 6.75 16.11
CA ARG A 237 -26.76 5.94 14.99
C ARG A 237 -25.76 5.96 13.82
N ALA A 238 -25.18 7.12 13.51
CA ALA A 238 -24.15 7.25 12.48
C ALA A 238 -22.83 6.54 12.85
N THR A 239 -22.45 6.52 14.13
CA THR A 239 -21.23 5.84 14.62
C THR A 239 -21.32 4.32 14.47
N SER A 240 -22.48 3.72 14.70
CA SER A 240 -22.64 2.27 14.49
C SER A 240 -22.55 1.87 13.01
N GLN A 241 -23.05 2.70 12.09
CA GLN A 241 -23.18 2.32 10.68
C GLN A 241 -21.84 2.11 9.96
N LEU A 242 -20.85 3.02 10.12
CA LEU A 242 -19.56 2.88 9.41
C LEU A 242 -18.77 1.64 9.85
N ARG A 243 -18.94 1.17 11.09
CA ARG A 243 -18.29 -0.07 11.59
C ARG A 243 -18.81 -1.33 10.87
N HIS A 244 -19.94 -1.22 10.16
CA HIS A 244 -20.54 -2.27 9.35
C HIS A 244 -20.29 -2.11 7.85
N THR A 245 -19.51 -1.11 7.44
CA THR A 245 -19.11 -0.86 6.04
C THR A 245 -17.75 -1.47 5.71
N ALA A 246 -17.28 -1.33 4.47
CA ALA A 246 -15.93 -1.72 4.06
C ALA A 246 -14.84 -0.70 4.50
N VAL A 247 -15.21 0.46 5.04
CA VAL A 247 -14.28 1.52 5.47
C VAL A 247 -13.16 1.01 6.39
N PRO A 248 -13.43 0.21 7.45
CA PRO A 248 -12.36 -0.26 8.32
C PRO A 248 -11.33 -1.15 7.61
N LEU A 249 -11.77 -1.93 6.62
CA LEU A 249 -10.88 -2.76 5.82
C LEU A 249 -9.96 -1.90 4.95
N PHE A 250 -10.52 -0.91 4.25
CA PHE A 250 -9.71 0.01 3.43
C PHE A 250 -8.77 0.86 4.29
N LEU A 251 -9.20 1.29 5.48
CA LEU A 251 -8.35 2.03 6.42
C LEU A 251 -7.18 1.18 6.90
N LEU A 252 -7.41 -0.08 7.24
CA LEU A 252 -6.34 -1.00 7.59
C LEU A 252 -5.34 -1.18 6.43
N TRP A 253 -5.83 -1.27 5.19
CA TRP A 253 -4.96 -1.33 4.01
C TRP A 253 -4.18 -0.05 3.77
N THR A 254 -4.78 1.12 4.01
CA THR A 254 -4.08 2.40 4.03
C THR A 254 -2.91 2.36 5.01
N LEU A 255 -3.09 1.83 6.22
CA LEU A 255 -2.00 1.72 7.20
C LEU A 255 -0.87 0.79 6.73
N TYR A 256 -1.20 -0.31 6.07
CA TYR A 256 -0.21 -1.26 5.51
C TYR A 256 0.59 -0.68 4.36
N PHE A 257 -0.04 0.19 3.59
CA PHE A 257 0.61 0.86 2.46
C PHE A 257 1.80 1.73 2.92
N PHE A 258 1.73 2.28 4.13
CA PHE A 258 2.71 3.24 4.65
C PHE A 258 3.86 2.63 5.46
N THR A 259 3.86 1.33 5.70
CA THR A 259 4.67 0.76 6.78
C THR A 259 6.15 0.51 6.45
N PRO A 260 6.57 0.48 5.17
CA PRO A 260 8.00 0.64 4.86
C PRO A 260 8.35 1.48 3.59
N GLY A 261 7.37 2.00 2.85
CA GLY A 261 7.63 2.80 1.63
C GLY A 261 8.23 4.19 1.88
N ALA A 262 8.02 4.72 3.09
CA ALA A 262 8.50 6.01 3.55
C ALA A 262 10.03 6.17 3.53
N LEU A 263 10.80 5.09 3.72
CA LEU A 263 12.26 5.18 3.85
C LEU A 263 13.02 5.25 2.53
N PHE A 264 12.46 4.69 1.46
CA PHE A 264 13.11 4.68 0.15
C PHE A 264 12.73 5.89 -0.72
N CYS A 265 11.87 6.77 -0.19
CA CYS A 265 11.26 7.89 -0.93
C CYS A 265 11.69 9.27 -0.39
N GLY A 266 12.97 9.48 -0.10
CA GLY A 266 13.53 10.80 0.20
C GLY A 266 12.92 11.56 1.40
N PRO A 267 13.46 12.75 1.75
CA PRO A 267 13.11 13.45 2.99
C PRO A 267 11.64 13.92 3.12
N GLY A 268 10.89 13.93 2.01
CA GLY A 268 9.53 14.48 1.92
C GLY A 268 8.39 13.47 2.04
N ALA A 269 8.61 12.18 1.77
CA ALA A 269 7.57 11.16 1.87
C ALA A 269 7.41 10.64 3.32
N ALA A 270 8.51 10.56 4.07
CA ALA A 270 8.53 9.90 5.38
C ALA A 270 7.84 10.63 6.54
N ARG A 271 7.48 11.92 6.37
CA ARG A 271 7.09 12.78 7.49
C ARG A 271 5.59 12.75 7.84
N LEU A 272 4.70 12.50 6.87
CA LEU A 272 3.25 12.53 7.10
C LEU A 272 2.73 11.18 7.62
N ASP A 273 3.27 10.08 7.11
CA ASP A 273 2.81 8.70 7.38
C ASP A 273 2.92 8.24 8.84
N ALA A 274 3.89 8.78 9.58
CA ALA A 274 4.17 8.34 10.94
C ALA A 274 3.04 8.69 11.91
N ASP A 275 2.36 9.82 11.75
CA ASP A 275 1.36 10.29 12.72
C ASP A 275 0.07 9.48 12.70
N LEU A 276 -0.36 9.00 11.52
CA LEU A 276 -1.57 8.17 11.41
C LEU A 276 -1.37 6.79 12.04
N PHE A 277 -0.27 6.09 11.73
CA PHE A 277 -0.01 4.77 12.32
C PHE A 277 0.31 4.89 13.82
N ARG A 278 1.06 5.94 14.21
CA ARG A 278 1.34 6.27 15.61
C ARG A 278 0.06 6.54 16.40
N PHE A 279 -0.92 7.21 15.82
CA PHE A 279 -2.23 7.43 16.44
C PHE A 279 -2.88 6.09 16.83
N PHE A 280 -2.89 5.09 15.94
CA PHE A 280 -3.51 3.79 16.20
C PHE A 280 -2.70 2.87 17.12
N ILE A 281 -1.35 2.98 17.14
CA ILE A 281 -0.51 2.26 18.11
C ILE A 281 -0.61 2.89 19.50
N GLN A 282 -0.49 4.21 19.61
CA GLN A 282 -0.41 4.88 20.91
C GLN A 282 -1.74 4.86 21.67
N ASP A 283 -2.88 4.71 20.98
CA ASP A 283 -4.18 4.50 21.61
C ASP A 283 -4.36 3.08 22.23
N GLU A 284 -3.31 2.26 22.28
CA GLU A 284 -3.23 1.15 23.26
C GLU A 284 -3.24 1.68 24.72
N ALA A 285 -3.00 2.99 24.94
CA ALA A 285 -3.13 3.68 26.23
C ALA A 285 -4.47 4.44 26.39
N GLU A 286 -5.57 3.69 26.43
CA GLU A 286 -6.82 3.96 27.18
C GLU A 286 -7.71 5.20 26.89
N HIS A 287 -7.52 6.05 25.87
CA HIS A 287 -8.30 7.32 25.84
C HIS A 287 -9.09 7.68 24.56
N ALA A 288 -8.98 6.99 23.42
CA ALA A 288 -9.71 7.38 22.21
C ALA A 288 -10.64 6.33 21.56
N GLY A 289 -10.67 5.07 22.02
CA GLY A 289 -11.75 4.12 21.75
C GLY A 289 -11.67 3.33 20.42
N LEU A 290 -10.66 3.55 19.57
CA LEU A 290 -10.43 2.72 18.37
C LEU A 290 -8.93 2.34 18.28
N SER A 291 -8.54 1.26 18.95
CA SER A 291 -7.17 0.73 18.88
C SER A 291 -6.88 0.06 17.53
N LEU A 292 -5.59 -0.09 17.20
CA LEU A 292 -5.17 -0.87 16.02
C LEU A 292 -5.68 -2.31 16.06
N ALA A 293 -5.69 -2.94 17.23
CA ALA A 293 -6.24 -4.29 17.42
C ALA A 293 -7.74 -4.34 17.10
N GLU A 294 -8.51 -3.35 17.56
CA GLU A 294 -9.93 -3.24 17.24
C GLU A 294 -10.14 -2.99 15.74
N LEU A 295 -9.36 -2.10 15.12
CA LEU A 295 -9.40 -1.85 13.67
C LEU A 295 -9.10 -3.11 12.86
N TYR A 296 -8.06 -3.86 13.23
CA TYR A 296 -7.74 -5.14 12.61
C TYR A 296 -8.89 -6.14 12.75
N ARG A 297 -9.45 -6.26 13.96
CA ARG A 297 -10.58 -7.14 14.27
C ARG A 297 -11.78 -6.81 13.38
N ILE A 298 -12.20 -5.54 13.31
CA ILE A 298 -13.37 -5.14 12.52
C ILE A 298 -13.12 -5.18 11.00
N GLY A 299 -11.89 -4.90 10.55
CA GLY A 299 -11.54 -4.87 9.13
C GLY A 299 -11.33 -6.24 8.51
N ARG A 300 -10.68 -7.18 9.22
CA ARG A 300 -10.29 -8.49 8.65
C ARG A 300 -11.19 -9.65 9.06
N GLN A 301 -11.82 -9.60 10.24
CA GLN A 301 -12.54 -10.77 10.76
C GLN A 301 -14.02 -10.78 10.38
N SER A 302 -14.51 -9.86 9.54
CA SER A 302 -15.94 -9.86 9.21
C SER A 302 -16.33 -9.18 7.88
N PRO A 303 -15.90 -9.67 6.70
CA PRO A 303 -16.51 -9.23 5.43
C PRO A 303 -18.04 -9.43 5.40
N ARG A 304 -18.56 -10.41 6.16
CA ARG A 304 -19.99 -10.59 6.43
C ARG A 304 -20.70 -9.31 6.91
N ARG A 305 -20.01 -8.40 7.63
CA ARG A 305 -20.63 -7.16 8.14
C ARG A 305 -21.11 -6.27 7.02
N PHE A 306 -20.29 -6.08 5.99
CA PHE A 306 -20.61 -5.19 4.87
C PHE A 306 -21.30 -5.92 3.71
N TRP A 307 -21.08 -7.23 3.54
CA TRP A 307 -21.82 -8.04 2.58
C TRP A 307 -23.23 -8.44 3.06
N GLY A 308 -23.47 -8.48 4.37
CA GLY A 308 -24.73 -8.90 4.98
C GLY A 308 -25.08 -10.36 4.69
N GLU A 309 -26.38 -10.65 4.60
CA GLU A 309 -26.92 -12.00 4.33
C GLU A 309 -26.51 -12.58 2.98
N ALA A 310 -26.03 -11.75 2.05
CA ALA A 310 -25.50 -12.24 0.78
C ALA A 310 -24.16 -12.98 0.92
N TYR A 311 -23.48 -12.87 2.07
CA TYR A 311 -22.16 -13.45 2.29
C TYR A 311 -22.23 -14.94 2.66
N PRO A 312 -21.81 -15.86 1.76
CA PRO A 312 -22.07 -17.29 1.95
C PRO A 312 -21.20 -17.88 3.06
N THR A 313 -21.71 -18.94 3.71
CA THR A 313 -21.00 -19.68 4.76
C THR A 313 -19.63 -20.18 4.30
N ALA A 314 -19.50 -20.61 3.04
CA ALA A 314 -18.21 -21.02 2.48
C ALA A 314 -17.17 -19.88 2.47
N ALA A 315 -17.58 -18.64 2.21
CA ALA A 315 -16.68 -17.49 2.26
C ALA A 315 -16.31 -17.09 3.70
N GLN A 316 -17.20 -17.35 4.67
CA GLN A 316 -16.92 -17.16 6.10
C GLN A 316 -15.92 -18.20 6.62
N LEU A 317 -16.06 -19.47 6.21
CA LEU A 317 -15.10 -20.53 6.52
C LEU A 317 -13.72 -20.21 5.94
N ASP A 318 -13.66 -19.75 4.70
CA ASP A 318 -12.42 -19.25 4.09
C ASP A 318 -11.78 -18.11 4.91
N ASP A 319 -12.56 -17.17 5.46
CA ASP A 319 -11.99 -16.11 6.32
C ASP A 319 -11.36 -16.68 7.60
N ILE A 320 -12.01 -17.66 8.23
CA ILE A 320 -11.50 -18.33 9.44
C ILE A 320 -10.21 -19.08 9.13
N GLU A 321 -10.17 -19.81 8.01
CA GLU A 321 -9.01 -20.59 7.57
C GLU A 321 -7.79 -19.70 7.28
N ASN A 322 -8.00 -18.50 6.73
CA ASN A 322 -6.92 -17.57 6.38
C ASN A 322 -6.48 -16.69 7.57
N LEU A 323 -7.23 -16.68 8.68
CA LEU A 323 -6.99 -15.79 9.82
C LEU A 323 -5.57 -15.88 10.41
N PRO A 324 -4.97 -17.07 10.61
CA PRO A 324 -3.61 -17.16 11.16
C PRO A 324 -2.56 -16.45 10.28
N ALA A 325 -2.57 -16.71 8.98
CA ALA A 325 -1.65 -16.07 8.04
C ALA A 325 -1.89 -14.56 7.92
N LEU A 326 -3.15 -14.13 7.94
CA LEU A 326 -3.49 -12.70 7.97
C LEU A 326 -3.00 -12.01 9.25
N THR A 327 -2.97 -12.74 10.37
CA THR A 327 -2.48 -12.23 11.66
C THR A 327 -0.96 -12.09 11.65
N LEU A 328 -0.23 -13.06 11.09
CA LEU A 328 1.21 -12.93 10.85
C LEU A 328 1.51 -11.71 9.95
N TYR A 329 0.76 -11.54 8.87
CA TYR A 329 0.92 -10.39 7.97
C TYR A 329 0.68 -9.05 8.68
N HIS A 330 -0.39 -8.96 9.49
CA HIS A 330 -0.66 -7.77 10.29
C HIS A 330 0.49 -7.44 11.24
N ARG A 331 0.94 -8.42 12.03
CA ARG A 331 2.04 -8.24 12.98
C ARG A 331 3.34 -7.88 12.28
N SER A 332 3.58 -8.40 11.07
CA SER A 332 4.73 -8.03 10.24
C SER A 332 4.73 -6.54 9.88
N HIS A 333 3.58 -5.95 9.54
CA HIS A 333 3.47 -4.51 9.28
C HIS A 333 3.66 -3.70 10.57
N VAL A 334 3.04 -4.11 11.67
CA VAL A 334 3.26 -3.46 12.97
C VAL A 334 4.75 -3.41 13.33
N MET A 335 5.47 -4.52 13.10
CA MET A 335 6.92 -4.55 13.31
C MET A 335 7.68 -3.65 12.34
N GLN A 336 7.33 -3.62 11.05
CA GLN A 336 7.93 -2.68 10.09
C GLN A 336 7.78 -1.22 10.56
N PHE A 337 6.63 -0.85 11.12
CA PHE A 337 6.42 0.48 11.68
C PHE A 337 7.34 0.73 12.88
N LYS A 338 7.34 -0.18 13.85
CA LYS A 338 8.17 -0.07 15.06
C LYS A 338 9.66 0.03 14.73
N ILE A 339 10.13 -0.77 13.76
CA ILE A 339 11.49 -0.72 13.23
C ILE A 339 11.78 0.66 12.62
N THR A 340 10.90 1.14 11.74
CA THR A 340 11.04 2.45 11.07
C THR A 340 11.10 3.60 12.08
N GLU A 341 10.20 3.61 13.06
CA GLU A 341 10.14 4.64 14.09
C GLU A 341 11.39 4.64 14.98
N LEU A 342 11.88 3.46 15.36
CA LEU A 342 13.09 3.35 16.14
C LEU A 342 14.30 3.79 15.32
N TRP A 343 14.42 3.32 14.07
CA TRP A 343 15.51 3.70 13.17
C TRP A 343 15.58 5.22 12.92
N ARG A 344 14.42 5.87 12.76
CA ARG A 344 14.31 7.32 12.58
C ARG A 344 14.83 8.13 13.78
N GLN A 345 14.88 7.53 14.98
CA GLN A 345 15.45 8.19 16.17
C GLN A 345 16.99 8.27 16.12
N GLY A 346 17.64 7.58 15.16
CA GLY A 346 19.07 7.67 14.90
C GLY A 346 19.93 7.28 16.11
N GLN A 347 21.07 7.96 16.32
CA GLN A 347 22.00 7.72 17.43
C GLN A 347 21.42 7.88 18.86
N ARG A 348 20.13 8.22 19.00
CA ARG A 348 19.42 8.19 20.29
C ARG A 348 18.89 6.81 20.66
N THR A 349 19.02 5.81 19.78
CA THR A 349 18.58 4.44 20.05
C THR A 349 19.56 3.72 20.99
N SER A 350 19.09 3.34 22.17
CA SER A 350 19.85 2.55 23.14
C SER A 350 19.79 1.06 22.82
N GLU A 351 20.78 0.26 23.26
CA GLU A 351 20.77 -1.21 23.15
C GLU A 351 19.45 -1.87 23.63
N PRO A 352 18.88 -1.46 24.78
CA PRO A 352 17.57 -1.95 25.23
C PRO A 352 16.42 -1.73 24.24
N SER A 353 16.52 -0.74 23.36
CA SER A 353 15.44 -0.37 22.44
C SER A 353 15.32 -1.35 21.26
N TYR A 354 16.44 -1.79 20.66
CA TYR A 354 16.38 -2.79 19.59
C TYR A 354 16.18 -4.20 20.14
N ARG A 355 16.67 -4.52 21.35
CA ARG A 355 16.45 -5.84 21.96
C ARG A 355 14.96 -6.15 22.13
N ARG A 356 14.13 -5.16 22.48
CA ARG A 356 12.66 -5.33 22.51
C ARG A 356 12.06 -5.71 21.16
N LEU A 357 12.59 -5.17 20.06
CA LEU A 357 12.15 -5.55 18.71
C LEU A 357 12.55 -6.99 18.38
N VAL A 358 13.75 -7.41 18.79
CA VAL A 358 14.23 -8.79 18.65
C VAL A 358 13.32 -9.75 19.43
N ASP A 359 13.06 -9.46 20.71
CA ASP A 359 12.21 -10.30 21.57
C ASP A 359 10.78 -10.43 20.99
N GLU A 360 10.23 -9.34 20.45
CA GLU A 360 8.90 -9.36 19.82
C GLU A 360 8.90 -10.13 18.49
N LEU A 361 9.93 -9.98 17.64
CA LEU A 361 10.08 -10.76 16.41
C LEU A 361 10.25 -12.26 16.71
N THR A 362 11.04 -12.62 17.72
CA THR A 362 11.19 -14.01 18.19
C THR A 362 9.86 -14.56 18.69
N THR A 363 9.12 -13.79 19.48
CA THR A 363 7.79 -14.20 19.94
C THR A 363 6.84 -14.46 18.76
N ILE A 364 6.84 -13.58 17.75
CA ILE A 364 6.06 -13.79 16.52
C ILE A 364 6.49 -15.07 15.80
N LEU A 365 7.80 -15.31 15.70
CA LEU A 365 8.38 -16.49 15.05
C LEU A 365 7.88 -17.77 15.73
N ASP A 366 8.02 -17.85 17.06
CA ASP A 366 7.66 -19.03 17.86
C ASP A 366 6.16 -19.34 17.78
N GLU A 367 5.31 -18.33 17.97
CA GLU A 367 3.85 -18.46 17.92
C GLU A 367 3.34 -18.89 16.53
N ASN A 368 4.12 -18.63 15.46
CA ASN A 368 3.74 -18.94 14.09
C ASN A 368 4.57 -20.08 13.46
N ASN A 369 5.39 -20.80 14.24
CA ASN A 369 6.33 -21.79 13.70
C ASN A 369 5.68 -22.84 12.80
N THR A 370 4.50 -23.37 13.18
CA THR A 370 3.74 -24.33 12.36
C THR A 370 3.36 -23.75 11.00
N LEU A 371 2.97 -22.48 10.96
CA LEU A 371 2.58 -21.79 9.73
C LEU A 371 3.79 -21.54 8.83
N LEU A 372 4.91 -21.11 9.41
CA LEU A 372 6.17 -20.87 8.70
C LEU A 372 6.72 -22.19 8.11
N THR A 373 6.72 -23.26 8.89
CA THR A 373 7.11 -24.61 8.44
C THR A 373 6.21 -25.12 7.33
N THR A 374 4.90 -24.83 7.40
CA THR A 374 3.95 -25.17 6.32
C THR A 374 4.33 -24.48 5.02
N ALA A 375 4.72 -23.20 5.05
CA ALA A 375 5.16 -22.48 3.84
C ALA A 375 6.41 -23.10 3.20
N GLN A 376 7.36 -23.55 4.03
CA GLN A 376 8.63 -24.12 3.60
C GLN A 376 8.48 -25.54 3.03
N THR A 377 7.60 -26.35 3.62
CA THR A 377 7.41 -27.76 3.27
C THR A 377 6.29 -27.99 2.25
N ALA A 378 5.49 -26.97 1.95
CA ALA A 378 4.41 -27.08 0.99
C ALA A 378 4.94 -27.54 -0.38
N PRO A 379 4.32 -28.55 -1.00
CA PRO A 379 4.78 -29.09 -2.27
C PRO A 379 4.78 -28.00 -3.33
N THR A 380 5.92 -27.84 -4.00
CA THR A 380 6.10 -27.02 -5.19
C THR A 380 5.35 -27.70 -6.32
N GLY A 381 4.03 -27.47 -6.40
CA GLY A 381 3.15 -28.18 -7.32
C GLY A 381 3.66 -28.08 -8.76
N ASP A 382 4.25 -29.17 -9.25
CA ASP A 382 4.43 -29.40 -10.68
C ASP A 382 3.04 -29.68 -11.26
N ARG A 383 2.59 -28.81 -12.16
CA ARG A 383 1.25 -28.85 -12.77
C ARG A 383 1.04 -30.05 -13.71
N SER A 384 1.96 -31.02 -13.70
CA SER A 384 2.07 -32.01 -14.77
C SER A 384 1.36 -33.34 -14.49
N ASN A 385 0.99 -33.72 -13.24
CA ASN A 385 0.50 -35.09 -13.06
C ASN A 385 -0.33 -35.43 -11.81
N THR A 386 -1.42 -34.72 -11.51
CA THR A 386 -2.46 -35.30 -10.65
C THR A 386 -3.88 -34.87 -11.04
N ASN A 387 -4.69 -35.85 -11.47
CA ASN A 387 -6.16 -35.79 -11.61
C ASN A 387 -6.90 -35.57 -10.27
N THR A 388 -6.25 -35.02 -9.26
CA THR A 388 -6.90 -34.60 -8.02
C THR A 388 -7.31 -33.14 -8.15
N HIS A 389 -8.60 -32.93 -8.40
CA HIS A 389 -9.31 -31.67 -8.17
C HIS A 389 -9.29 -31.32 -6.66
N LEU A 390 -8.11 -31.17 -6.06
CA LEU A 390 -8.00 -30.49 -4.77
C LEU A 390 -8.29 -29.02 -5.05
N PRO A 391 -9.37 -28.44 -4.48
CA PRO A 391 -9.69 -27.04 -4.71
C PRO A 391 -8.48 -26.20 -4.31
N HIS A 392 -8.05 -25.30 -5.20
CA HIS A 392 -7.00 -24.33 -4.93
C HIS A 392 -7.38 -23.53 -3.67
N ARG A 393 -6.85 -23.92 -2.51
CA ARG A 393 -7.25 -23.31 -1.25
C ARG A 393 -6.40 -22.06 -1.04
N ARG A 394 -7.07 -20.91 -1.11
CA ARG A 394 -6.52 -19.55 -0.86
C ARG A 394 -5.63 -19.50 0.38
N ILE A 395 -5.89 -20.31 1.40
CA ILE A 395 -5.08 -20.43 2.61
C ILE A 395 -3.57 -20.58 2.32
N LEU A 396 -3.17 -21.43 1.37
CA LEU A 396 -1.76 -21.64 1.07
C LEU A 396 -1.14 -20.38 0.46
N GLU A 397 -1.88 -19.72 -0.43
CA GLU A 397 -1.46 -18.44 -1.02
C GLU A 397 -1.22 -17.41 0.08
N THR A 398 -2.17 -17.30 1.01
CA THR A 398 -2.09 -16.40 2.17
C THR A 398 -0.92 -16.73 3.07
N ILE A 399 -0.66 -18.01 3.34
CA ILE A 399 0.52 -18.46 4.08
C ILE A 399 1.80 -18.00 3.37
N PHE A 400 1.95 -18.26 2.06
CA PHE A 400 3.16 -17.89 1.33
C PHE A 400 3.48 -16.40 1.42
N TRP A 401 2.57 -15.51 1.00
CA TRP A 401 2.91 -14.08 1.00
C TRP A 401 2.98 -13.49 2.42
N ALA A 402 2.27 -14.05 3.41
CA ALA A 402 2.42 -13.62 4.79
C ALA A 402 3.78 -14.00 5.38
N THR A 403 4.24 -15.23 5.14
CA THR A 403 5.56 -15.71 5.56
C THR A 403 6.69 -14.95 4.87
N ILE A 404 6.58 -14.72 3.55
CA ILE A 404 7.54 -13.91 2.80
C ILE A 404 7.63 -12.49 3.37
N THR A 405 6.48 -11.90 3.70
CA THR A 405 6.44 -10.57 4.32
C THR A 405 7.12 -10.56 5.69
N PHE A 406 6.89 -11.58 6.52
CA PHE A 406 7.51 -11.69 7.85
C PHE A 406 9.03 -11.82 7.78
N TYR A 407 9.56 -12.73 6.97
CA TYR A 407 11.01 -12.82 6.79
C TYR A 407 11.59 -11.55 6.15
N GLY A 408 10.85 -10.91 5.23
CA GLY A 408 11.20 -9.58 4.73
C GLY A 408 11.31 -8.53 5.85
N THR A 409 10.41 -8.55 6.83
CA THR A 409 10.51 -7.68 8.01
C THR A 409 11.78 -7.94 8.83
N ILE A 410 12.22 -9.21 8.95
CA ILE A 410 13.49 -9.55 9.63
C ILE A 410 14.69 -9.04 8.82
N VAL A 411 14.69 -9.20 7.50
CA VAL A 411 15.73 -8.62 6.61
C VAL A 411 15.79 -7.10 6.81
N TYR A 412 14.65 -6.45 6.81
CA TYR A 412 14.53 -5.01 7.00
C TYR A 412 15.05 -4.54 8.37
N PHE A 413 14.74 -5.26 9.46
CA PHE A 413 15.34 -5.00 10.77
C PHE A 413 16.87 -5.00 10.72
N HIS A 414 17.46 -6.07 10.17
CA HIS A 414 18.91 -6.21 10.07
C HIS A 414 19.54 -5.10 9.24
N LEU A 415 18.93 -4.73 8.10
CA LEU A 415 19.44 -3.65 7.26
C LEU A 415 19.40 -2.28 7.96
N CYS A 416 18.35 -1.99 8.73
CA CYS A 416 18.23 -0.75 9.49
C CYS A 416 19.27 -0.62 10.60
N PHE A 417 19.60 -1.71 11.30
CA PHE A 417 20.47 -1.68 12.48
C PHE A 417 21.87 -2.29 12.27
N LYS A 418 22.26 -2.52 11.00
CA LYS A 418 23.53 -3.16 10.61
C LYS A 418 24.78 -2.54 11.26
N ASP A 419 24.79 -1.21 11.42
CA ASP A 419 25.92 -0.44 11.95
C ASP A 419 25.80 -0.16 13.46
N THR A 420 24.63 -0.49 14.06
CA THR A 420 24.31 -0.19 15.47
C THR A 420 24.51 -1.39 16.36
N ILE A 421 24.33 -2.61 15.84
CA ILE A 421 24.51 -3.86 16.59
C ILE A 421 26.00 -4.25 16.52
N PRO A 422 26.76 -4.23 17.63
CA PRO A 422 28.17 -4.60 17.60
C PRO A 422 28.33 -6.06 17.18
N GLN A 423 29.13 -6.31 16.12
CA GLN A 423 29.50 -7.67 15.69
C GLN A 423 30.17 -8.49 16.83
N SER A 424 30.66 -7.82 17.86
CA SER A 424 31.32 -8.36 19.04
C SER A 424 30.40 -8.75 20.21
N GLN A 425 29.06 -8.64 20.09
CA GLN A 425 28.10 -9.11 21.12
C GLN A 425 27.64 -10.58 20.94
N PHE A 426 28.27 -11.34 20.04
CA PHE A 426 28.26 -12.81 20.07
C PHE A 426 29.62 -13.42 20.51
N PRO A 427 30.27 -12.98 21.61
CA PRO A 427 31.46 -13.66 22.09
C PRO A 427 31.00 -14.82 23.00
N TYR A 428 31.09 -16.04 22.48
CA TYR A 428 31.38 -17.24 23.28
C TYR A 428 30.58 -17.51 24.57
N HIS A 429 29.29 -17.18 24.62
CA HIS A 429 28.36 -17.78 25.59
C HIS A 429 27.07 -18.24 24.90
N HIS A 430 26.67 -19.47 25.22
CA HIS A 430 25.66 -20.32 24.60
C HIS A 430 24.20 -19.79 24.69
N GLN A 431 23.91 -18.59 24.22
CA GLN A 431 22.55 -18.26 23.79
C GLN A 431 22.57 -18.02 22.29
N PRO A 432 22.00 -18.94 21.48
CA PRO A 432 21.68 -18.60 20.10
C PRO A 432 20.81 -17.34 20.16
N SER A 433 21.08 -16.37 19.28
CA SER A 433 20.02 -15.40 18.99
C SER A 433 18.85 -16.21 18.47
N ASP A 434 17.72 -16.18 19.17
CA ASP A 434 16.52 -16.90 18.75
C ASP A 434 15.94 -16.32 17.44
N LEU A 435 16.41 -15.13 17.03
CA LEU A 435 16.02 -14.50 15.77
C LEU A 435 16.92 -14.98 14.61
N PRO A 436 16.35 -15.36 13.44
CA PRO A 436 17.12 -15.74 12.26
C PRO A 436 18.16 -14.69 11.87
N SER A 437 19.32 -15.17 11.43
CA SER A 437 20.37 -14.30 10.88
C SER A 437 19.88 -13.59 9.62
N LEU A 438 20.57 -12.52 9.21
CA LEU A 438 20.25 -11.85 7.94
C LEU A 438 20.29 -12.83 6.76
N THR A 439 21.30 -13.69 6.71
CA THR A 439 21.45 -14.70 5.65
C THR A 439 20.27 -15.66 5.64
N ASP A 440 19.91 -16.22 6.80
CA ASP A 440 18.77 -17.16 6.88
C ASP A 440 17.46 -16.48 6.46
N ALA A 441 17.22 -15.24 6.91
CA ALA A 441 16.01 -14.50 6.54
C ALA A 441 15.95 -14.20 5.03
N VAL A 442 17.08 -13.80 4.41
CA VAL A 442 17.18 -13.58 2.96
C VAL A 442 16.92 -14.87 2.18
N ASP A 443 17.54 -15.98 2.58
CA ASP A 443 17.37 -17.28 1.94
C ASP A 443 15.90 -17.71 1.95
N GLN A 444 15.21 -17.49 3.08
CA GLN A 444 13.80 -17.81 3.22
C GLN A 444 12.91 -16.94 2.33
N VAL A 445 13.16 -15.63 2.24
CA VAL A 445 12.43 -14.76 1.31
C VAL A 445 12.62 -15.23 -0.13
N LEU A 446 13.85 -15.48 -0.56
CA LEU A 446 14.16 -15.84 -1.94
C LEU A 446 13.60 -17.22 -2.32
N ALA A 447 13.78 -18.23 -1.45
CA ALA A 447 13.28 -19.59 -1.70
C ALA A 447 11.74 -19.61 -1.79
N LEU A 448 11.05 -18.96 -0.85
CA LEU A 448 9.59 -18.89 -0.86
C LEU A 448 9.07 -18.06 -2.03
N SER A 449 9.75 -16.97 -2.39
CA SER A 449 9.39 -16.15 -3.56
C SER A 449 9.53 -16.93 -4.87
N LEU A 450 10.58 -17.76 -5.00
CA LEU A 450 10.76 -18.64 -6.15
C LEU A 450 9.64 -19.67 -6.25
N ASN A 451 9.25 -20.26 -5.11
CA ASN A 451 8.13 -21.22 -5.05
C ASN A 451 6.79 -20.54 -5.38
N LEU A 452 6.56 -19.33 -4.88
CA LEU A 452 5.39 -18.52 -5.20
C LEU A 452 5.34 -18.19 -6.70
N HIS A 453 6.46 -17.75 -7.27
CA HIS A 453 6.57 -17.44 -8.71
C HIS A 453 6.27 -18.67 -9.58
N ARG A 454 6.85 -19.83 -9.25
CA ARG A 454 6.64 -21.08 -10.02
C ARG A 454 5.20 -21.56 -10.00
N SER A 455 4.55 -21.45 -8.84
CA SER A 455 3.17 -21.94 -8.68
C SER A 455 2.11 -20.91 -9.10
N ARG A 456 2.35 -19.63 -8.79
CA ARG A 456 1.37 -18.52 -8.86
C ARG A 456 2.06 -17.18 -9.17
N PRO A 457 2.54 -16.97 -10.41
CA PRO A 457 3.31 -15.78 -10.77
C PRO A 457 2.54 -14.46 -10.59
N HIS A 458 1.20 -14.46 -10.71
CA HIS A 458 0.39 -13.27 -10.49
C HIS A 458 0.43 -12.75 -9.04
N LEU A 459 0.74 -13.61 -8.05
CA LEU A 459 0.85 -13.20 -6.64
C LEU A 459 2.14 -12.44 -6.33
N MET A 460 3.11 -12.40 -7.27
CA MET A 460 4.36 -11.65 -7.11
C MET A 460 4.12 -10.16 -6.82
N VAL A 461 3.03 -9.59 -7.33
CA VAL A 461 2.65 -8.19 -7.08
C VAL A 461 2.43 -7.88 -5.59
N ARG A 462 2.18 -8.90 -4.76
CA ARG A 462 2.01 -8.74 -3.31
C ARG A 462 3.30 -8.73 -2.51
N ILE A 463 4.39 -9.21 -3.11
CA ILE A 463 5.68 -9.37 -2.43
C ILE A 463 6.78 -8.50 -3.07
N VAL A 464 6.39 -7.44 -3.79
CA VAL A 464 7.33 -6.48 -4.40
C VAL A 464 8.35 -5.98 -3.36
N TRP A 465 7.87 -5.52 -2.20
CA TRP A 465 8.73 -4.96 -1.16
C TRP A 465 9.64 -6.00 -0.50
N PRO A 466 9.14 -7.15 0.02
CA PRO A 466 10.00 -8.21 0.55
C PRO A 466 11.05 -8.70 -0.46
N LEU A 467 10.68 -8.83 -1.73
CA LEU A 467 11.58 -9.25 -2.79
C LEU A 467 12.70 -8.22 -3.03
N PHE A 468 12.33 -6.93 -3.09
CA PHE A 468 13.27 -5.83 -3.27
C PHE A 468 14.33 -5.78 -2.17
N ILE A 469 13.91 -5.81 -0.90
CA ILE A 469 14.85 -5.72 0.23
C ILE A 469 15.74 -6.97 0.34
N ALA A 470 15.22 -8.17 0.07
CA ALA A 470 16.02 -9.38 0.10
C ALA A 470 17.02 -9.42 -1.07
N GLY A 471 16.64 -8.90 -2.24
CA GLY A 471 17.55 -8.74 -3.37
C GLY A 471 18.67 -7.74 -3.11
N ILE A 472 18.42 -6.68 -2.32
CA ILE A 472 19.48 -5.75 -1.89
C ILE A 472 20.41 -6.42 -0.86
N ALA A 473 19.83 -7.16 0.07
CA ALA A 473 20.56 -7.79 1.16
C ALA A 473 21.39 -9.01 0.73
N THR A 474 20.97 -9.73 -0.31
CA THR A 474 21.70 -10.92 -0.77
C THR A 474 23.02 -10.53 -1.44
N PRO A 475 24.14 -11.16 -1.09
CA PRO A 475 25.42 -10.95 -1.79
C PRO A 475 25.51 -11.74 -3.10
N ASP A 476 24.58 -12.67 -3.35
CA ASP A 476 24.62 -13.56 -4.51
C ASP A 476 24.07 -12.87 -5.77
N ARG A 477 24.96 -12.71 -6.76
CA ARG A 477 24.66 -12.08 -8.05
C ARG A 477 23.58 -12.82 -8.84
N ILE A 478 23.50 -14.15 -8.73
CA ILE A 478 22.48 -14.94 -9.44
C ILE A 478 21.09 -14.62 -8.87
N TYR A 479 20.96 -14.51 -7.55
CA TYR A 479 19.71 -14.13 -6.92
C TYR A 479 19.35 -12.66 -7.19
N GLN A 480 20.33 -11.77 -7.23
CA GLN A 480 20.14 -10.38 -7.62
C GLN A 480 19.59 -10.25 -9.05
N ASP A 481 20.19 -10.95 -10.02
CA ASP A 481 19.73 -10.97 -11.40
C ASP A 481 18.30 -11.54 -11.50
N TRP A 482 18.00 -12.61 -10.75
CA TRP A 482 16.65 -13.16 -10.68
C TRP A 482 15.64 -12.16 -10.12
N VAL A 483 15.97 -11.48 -9.02
CA VAL A 483 15.11 -10.43 -8.42
C VAL A 483 14.90 -9.29 -9.42
N SER A 484 15.94 -8.81 -10.09
CA SER A 484 15.84 -7.74 -11.11
C SER A 484 14.85 -8.12 -12.20
N MET A 485 14.99 -9.32 -12.79
CA MET A 485 14.04 -9.82 -13.80
C MET A 485 12.60 -9.88 -13.29
N ARG A 486 12.39 -10.35 -12.05
CA ARG A 486 11.04 -10.42 -11.46
C ARG A 486 10.45 -9.06 -11.17
N LEU A 487 11.23 -8.09 -10.68
CA LEU A 487 10.76 -6.72 -10.48
C LEU A 487 10.42 -6.04 -11.81
N GLN A 488 11.22 -6.27 -12.85
CA GLN A 488 10.97 -5.76 -14.19
C GLN A 488 9.64 -6.26 -14.77
N GLU A 489 9.32 -7.55 -14.57
CA GLU A 489 8.06 -8.16 -15.01
C GLU A 489 6.83 -7.53 -14.38
N LEU A 490 6.94 -7.04 -13.13
CA LEU A 490 5.86 -6.35 -12.43
C LEU A 490 5.54 -4.99 -13.05
N GLY A 491 6.42 -4.46 -13.91
CA GLY A 491 6.17 -3.27 -14.71
C GLY A 491 4.91 -3.35 -15.58
N ARG A 492 4.37 -4.55 -15.87
CA ARG A 492 3.06 -4.70 -16.55
C ARG A 492 1.87 -4.20 -15.73
N TYR A 493 2.01 -4.14 -14.41
CA TYR A 493 0.94 -3.74 -13.48
C TYR A 493 0.98 -2.26 -13.09
N GLY A 494 2.03 -1.52 -13.46
CA GLY A 494 2.22 -0.13 -13.04
C GLY A 494 3.58 0.47 -13.42
N LEU A 495 3.61 1.78 -13.67
CA LEU A 495 4.83 2.56 -13.96
C LEU A 495 5.80 2.48 -12.79
N ASN A 496 5.27 2.59 -11.59
CA ASN A 496 6.08 2.65 -10.39
C ASN A 496 6.72 1.30 -10.07
N TYR A 497 6.13 0.17 -10.48
CA TYR A 497 6.83 -1.11 -10.41
C TYR A 497 8.04 -1.15 -11.34
N ARG A 498 7.96 -0.55 -12.54
CA ARG A 498 9.12 -0.37 -13.42
C ARG A 498 10.19 0.53 -12.78
N ARG A 499 9.78 1.62 -12.11
CA ARG A 499 10.70 2.50 -11.38
C ARG A 499 11.37 1.77 -10.20
N VAL A 500 10.64 0.92 -9.48
CA VAL A 500 11.21 0.06 -8.42
C VAL A 500 12.29 -0.86 -8.99
N SER A 501 12.05 -1.48 -10.15
CA SER A 501 13.06 -2.30 -10.84
C SER A 501 14.30 -1.48 -11.22
N GLN A 502 14.11 -0.29 -11.80
CA GLN A 502 15.23 0.59 -12.15
C GLN A 502 16.04 0.99 -10.92
N ARG A 503 15.35 1.32 -9.82
CA ARG A 503 16.00 1.68 -8.56
C ARG A 503 16.76 0.51 -7.96
N PHE A 504 16.24 -0.71 -8.07
CA PHE A 504 16.93 -1.92 -7.67
C PHE A 504 18.26 -2.08 -8.43
N ASP A 505 18.22 -1.93 -9.75
CA ASP A 505 19.40 -2.03 -10.61
C ASP A 505 20.44 -0.94 -10.28
N GLU A 506 20.01 0.30 -10.00
CA GLU A 506 20.90 1.38 -9.53
C GLU A 506 21.64 1.01 -8.22
N ILE A 507 20.92 0.43 -7.25
CA ILE A 507 21.51 0.06 -5.95
C ILE A 507 22.50 -1.11 -6.14
N VAL A 508 22.07 -2.16 -6.83
CA VAL A 508 22.80 -3.43 -6.87
C VAL A 508 23.92 -3.46 -7.91
N ILE A 509 23.71 -2.82 -9.06
CA ILE A 509 24.67 -2.79 -10.17
C ILE A 509 25.59 -1.57 -10.04
N GLN A 510 25.05 -0.40 -9.66
CA GLN A 510 25.81 0.86 -9.63
C GLN A 510 26.35 1.20 -8.23
N GLY A 511 26.03 0.39 -7.21
CA GLY A 511 26.57 0.55 -5.85
C GLY A 511 26.01 1.75 -5.09
N CYS A 512 24.83 2.24 -5.45
CA CYS A 512 24.18 3.35 -4.76
C CYS A 512 23.73 2.95 -3.34
N ASP A 513 23.80 3.89 -2.37
CA ASP A 513 23.28 3.65 -1.02
C ASP A 513 21.77 3.33 -1.06
N PRO A 514 21.33 2.16 -0.55
CA PRO A 514 19.91 1.81 -0.50
C PRO A 514 19.08 2.77 0.37
N PHE A 515 19.68 3.47 1.34
CA PHE A 515 18.99 4.37 2.26
C PHE A 515 19.15 5.87 1.95
N GLY A 516 19.97 6.21 0.96
CA GLY A 516 20.10 7.55 0.39
C GLY A 516 20.07 8.70 1.40
N LEU A 517 20.95 8.70 2.41
CA LEU A 517 21.27 9.95 3.12
C LEU A 517 22.36 10.65 2.32
N GLY A 518 21.98 11.68 1.55
CA GLY A 518 22.92 12.67 1.06
C GLY A 518 23.51 13.46 2.22
N LEU A 519 24.40 12.84 3.01
CA LEU A 519 25.33 13.56 3.87
C LEU A 519 26.47 14.05 2.97
N GLY A 520 26.31 15.29 2.50
CA GLY A 520 27.41 16.06 1.94
C GLY A 520 28.49 16.24 2.99
N LEU A 521 29.47 15.34 3.00
CA LEU A 521 30.79 15.56 3.57
C LEU A 521 31.81 15.09 2.53
N GLY A 522 32.15 16.03 1.65
CA GLY A 522 33.26 15.94 0.72
C GLY A 522 34.01 17.27 0.71
N MET A 523 34.75 17.54 1.79
CA MET A 523 35.84 18.51 1.74
C MET A 523 37.08 17.75 1.24
N GLY A 524 37.62 18.15 0.10
CA GLY A 524 38.76 17.49 -0.53
C GLY A 524 39.08 18.05 -1.91
N MET A 525 39.65 19.26 -1.90
CA MET A 525 40.28 20.05 -2.97
C MET A 525 40.83 19.30 -4.20
N GLY A 526 40.79 19.98 -5.35
CA GLY A 526 41.99 20.13 -6.18
C GLY A 526 41.83 20.11 -7.70
N ASN A 527 41.63 21.30 -8.28
CA ASN A 527 42.08 21.81 -9.59
C ASN A 527 41.74 21.03 -10.88
N VAL A 528 41.17 21.72 -11.89
CA VAL A 528 41.94 22.41 -12.95
C VAL A 528 41.05 23.48 -13.64
N ALA A 529 41.55 24.73 -13.57
CA ALA A 529 41.49 25.86 -14.51
C ALA A 529 40.15 26.34 -15.11
N ALA A 530 39.73 27.53 -14.66
CA ALA A 530 39.15 28.54 -15.53
C ALA A 530 39.88 29.86 -15.30
N VAL A 531 40.26 30.46 -16.42
CA VAL A 531 41.17 31.59 -16.60
C VAL A 531 40.58 32.87 -16.01
N GLU A 532 41.43 33.62 -15.30
CA GLU A 532 41.21 34.97 -14.82
C GLU A 532 40.91 35.92 -15.99
N GLY A 533 39.84 36.72 -15.84
CA GLY A 533 39.52 37.86 -16.69
C GLY A 533 39.09 39.00 -15.78
N GLU A 534 39.89 40.06 -15.81
CA GLU A 534 39.93 41.23 -14.94
C GLU A 534 38.62 42.03 -14.87
N GLU A 535 38.28 42.52 -13.67
CA GLU A 535 37.45 43.71 -13.51
C GLU A 535 38.32 44.95 -13.76
N GLY A 536 37.86 45.83 -14.65
CA GLY A 536 38.44 47.14 -14.93
C GLY A 536 37.32 48.13 -15.25
N GLU A 537 37.41 49.29 -14.61
CA GLU A 537 36.43 50.35 -14.42
C GLU A 537 35.92 51.07 -15.70
N ASP A 538 34.91 51.92 -15.44
CA ASP A 538 34.44 53.09 -16.21
C ASP A 538 33.40 52.95 -17.34
N GLY A 539 32.36 53.78 -17.21
CA GLY A 539 31.56 54.26 -18.35
C GLY A 539 30.05 54.29 -18.11
N GLY A 540 29.50 55.46 -17.78
CA GLY A 540 28.09 55.63 -17.45
C GLY A 540 27.08 55.57 -18.60
N TRP A 541 25.86 55.99 -18.23
CA TRP A 541 24.71 56.47 -19.01
C TRP A 541 23.47 55.57 -19.12
N GLU A 542 22.46 56.02 -18.37
CA GLU A 542 21.04 56.22 -18.72
C GLU A 542 20.16 55.08 -19.28
N GLY A 543 18.97 54.94 -18.67
CA GLY A 543 17.77 54.63 -19.43
C GLY A 543 16.71 53.80 -18.70
N ALA A 544 15.73 54.49 -18.09
CA ALA A 544 14.31 54.16 -17.92
C ALA A 544 13.90 52.66 -17.78
N GLY A 545 13.25 52.22 -16.72
CA GLY A 545 12.03 52.80 -16.16
C GLY A 545 10.81 52.07 -16.74
N MET A 546 10.02 51.46 -15.86
CA MET A 546 8.55 51.51 -15.79
C MET A 546 7.93 50.15 -15.39
N GLU A 547 7.63 50.05 -14.09
CA GLU A 547 6.51 49.28 -13.58
C GLU A 547 5.21 49.76 -14.22
N MET A 548 4.26 48.84 -14.46
CA MET A 548 2.85 49.15 -14.22
C MET A 548 2.06 47.88 -13.92
N GLU A 549 1.52 47.86 -12.71
CA GLU A 549 0.35 47.09 -12.28
C GLU A 549 -0.88 47.37 -13.18
N VAL A 550 -1.91 46.53 -12.97
CA VAL A 550 -3.35 46.84 -12.83
C VAL A 550 -4.16 45.77 -13.59
N GLN A 551 -4.72 44.76 -12.91
CA GLN A 551 -6.00 44.72 -12.15
C GLN A 551 -7.16 44.20 -13.01
N ILE A 552 -7.61 42.98 -12.66
CA ILE A 552 -8.97 42.43 -12.59
C ILE A 552 -9.91 42.62 -13.80
N GLY A 553 -10.34 41.46 -14.34
CA GLY A 553 -11.62 41.23 -15.02
C GLY A 553 -12.10 39.82 -14.73
#